data_AF-A0A954BJC8-F1
#
_entry.id   AF-A0A954BJC8-F1
#
_cell.length_a   1.000
_cell.length_b   1.000
_cell.length_c   1.000
_cell.angle_alpha   90.00
_cell.angle_beta   90.00
_cell.angle_gamma   90.00
#
_symmetry.space_group_name_H-M   'P 1'
#
loop_
_entity.id
_entity.type
_entity.pdbx_description
1 polymer ?
#
loop_
_entity_poly.entity_id
_entity_poly.type
_entity_poly.pdbx_seq_one_letter_code
_entity_poly.pdbx_strand_id
1 'polypeptide(L)'
;MLKRLLAPLALAALALPASASPELAELWGVKAAGLYSDTVVLLDEARTGAAPALEDGYIIDLERFAVTATRLGSWNDQVSGAKDLGCIFRGMAEEAEIQLGALEGARSVRDRESALRRLVTLFDDAQDISAAAAWAARHGGQLPNANDGAPAACPANPAMASRISAY
;
A
#
# COMPACT_ATOMS: atom_id res chain seq x y z
N MET A 1 -49.16 44.38 -2.15
CA MET A 1 -48.75 43.36 -1.17
C MET A 1 -48.38 42.09 -1.92
N LEU A 2 -47.10 41.74 -2.03
CA LEU A 2 -46.68 40.45 -2.58
C LEU A 2 -45.43 39.96 -1.85
N LYS A 3 -45.63 38.98 -0.97
CA LYS A 3 -44.65 38.39 -0.06
C LYS A 3 -43.80 37.41 -0.86
N ARG A 4 -42.61 37.83 -1.31
CA ARG A 4 -41.65 36.95 -2.00
C ARG A 4 -40.95 36.08 -0.96
N LEU A 5 -41.31 34.80 -0.98
CA LEU A 5 -40.78 33.73 -0.14
C LEU A 5 -39.28 33.54 -0.45
N LEU A 6 -38.45 33.68 0.57
CA LEU A 6 -37.05 33.26 0.56
C LEU A 6 -37.01 31.74 0.81
N ALA A 7 -36.63 30.96 -0.20
CA ALA A 7 -36.33 29.55 -0.05
C ALA A 7 -34.83 29.40 0.29
N PRO A 8 -34.45 28.73 1.40
CA PRO A 8 -33.04 28.46 1.66
C PRO A 8 -32.58 27.29 0.78
N LEU A 9 -31.57 27.56 -0.05
CA LEU A 9 -30.83 26.54 -0.81
C LEU A 9 -29.99 25.74 0.21
N ALA A 10 -30.49 24.59 0.64
CA ALA A 10 -29.71 23.64 1.44
C ALA A 10 -28.66 22.99 0.53
N LEU A 11 -27.42 23.51 0.58
CA LEU A 11 -26.26 22.86 -0.02
C LEU A 11 -25.94 21.62 0.84
N ALA A 12 -26.53 20.48 0.48
CA ALA A 12 -26.11 19.20 1.01
C ALA A 12 -24.70 18.91 0.47
N ALA A 13 -23.68 19.14 1.31
CA ALA A 13 -22.34 18.65 1.07
C ALA A 13 -22.41 17.11 1.03
N LEU A 14 -22.42 16.54 -0.17
CA LEU A 14 -22.15 15.13 -0.38
C LEU A 14 -20.71 14.89 0.09
N ALA A 15 -20.56 14.43 1.33
CA ALA A 15 -19.35 13.75 1.75
C ALA A 15 -19.28 12.45 0.95
N LEU A 16 -18.74 12.53 -0.27
CA LEU A 16 -18.34 11.35 -1.02
C LEU A 16 -17.35 10.63 -0.11
N PRO A 17 -17.62 9.39 0.35
CA PRO A 17 -16.60 8.62 1.02
C PRO A 17 -15.46 8.54 0.02
N ALA A 18 -14.27 8.98 0.42
CA ALA A 18 -13.03 8.64 -0.26
C ALA A 18 -12.90 7.12 -0.10
N SER A 19 -13.63 6.38 -0.92
CA SER A 19 -13.81 4.95 -0.78
C SER A 19 -12.53 4.32 -1.27
N ALA A 20 -11.73 3.84 -0.33
CA ALA A 20 -11.00 2.63 -0.60
C ALA A 20 -12.02 1.62 -1.16
N SER A 21 -11.73 1.11 -2.35
CA SER A 21 -12.67 0.44 -3.22
C SER A 21 -11.89 -0.55 -4.08
N PRO A 22 -12.56 -1.45 -4.82
CA PRO A 22 -11.91 -2.29 -5.82
C PRO A 22 -11.00 -1.48 -6.76
N GLU A 23 -11.42 -0.27 -7.14
CA GLU A 23 -10.66 0.64 -7.98
C GLU A 23 -9.41 1.18 -7.27
N LEU A 24 -9.45 1.41 -5.96
CA LEU A 24 -8.25 1.78 -5.20
C LEU A 24 -7.24 0.62 -5.18
N ALA A 25 -7.70 -0.63 -5.02
CA ALA A 25 -6.83 -1.79 -5.07
C ALA A 25 -6.16 -1.90 -6.45
N GLU A 26 -6.92 -1.80 -7.54
CA GLU A 26 -6.41 -1.81 -8.92
C GLU A 26 -5.38 -0.71 -9.16
N LEU A 27 -5.68 0.55 -8.78
CA LEU A 27 -4.75 1.66 -8.91
C LEU A 27 -3.47 1.47 -8.11
N TRP A 28 -3.57 0.91 -6.91
CA TRP A 28 -2.42 0.57 -6.09
C TRP A 28 -1.56 -0.53 -6.72
N GLY A 29 -2.17 -1.51 -7.39
CA GLY A 29 -1.44 -2.54 -8.16
C GLY A 29 -0.71 -1.97 -9.38
N VAL A 30 -1.35 -1.05 -10.11
CA VAL A 30 -0.69 -0.31 -11.20
C VAL A 30 0.50 0.48 -10.65
N LYS A 31 0.35 1.11 -9.47
CA LYS A 31 1.46 1.81 -8.83
C LYS A 31 2.60 0.87 -8.44
N ALA A 32 2.27 -0.32 -7.93
CA ALA A 32 3.25 -1.36 -7.62
C ALA A 32 4.04 -1.80 -8.87
N ALA A 33 3.37 -1.98 -10.00
CA ALA A 33 4.03 -2.34 -11.27
C ALA A 33 5.02 -1.27 -11.76
N GLY A 34 4.68 0.02 -11.60
CA GLY A 34 5.59 1.12 -11.87
C GLY A 34 6.82 1.08 -10.97
N LEU A 35 6.60 1.02 -9.65
CA LEU A 35 7.68 0.94 -8.67
C LEU A 35 8.55 -0.31 -8.84
N TYR A 36 7.98 -1.46 -9.23
CA TYR A 36 8.71 -2.66 -9.59
C TYR A 36 9.72 -2.37 -10.70
N SER A 37 9.25 -1.76 -11.78
CA SER A 37 10.07 -1.44 -12.96
C SER A 37 11.23 -0.51 -12.60
N ASP A 38 10.94 0.55 -11.84
CA ASP A 38 11.95 1.51 -11.38
C ASP A 38 12.97 0.83 -10.45
N THR A 39 12.49 -0.04 -9.55
CA THR A 39 13.36 -0.74 -8.58
C THR A 39 14.27 -1.75 -9.27
N VAL A 40 13.81 -2.42 -10.33
CA VAL A 40 14.64 -3.34 -11.12
C VAL A 40 15.81 -2.60 -11.76
N VAL A 41 15.58 -1.40 -12.31
CA VAL A 41 16.65 -0.56 -12.88
C VAL A 41 17.68 -0.20 -11.83
N LEU A 42 17.23 0.30 -10.67
CA LEU A 42 18.12 0.62 -9.54
C LEU A 42 18.89 -0.62 -9.06
N LEU A 43 18.24 -1.79 -9.01
CA LEU A 43 18.85 -3.04 -8.58
C LEU A 43 19.94 -3.50 -9.54
N ASP A 44 19.71 -3.38 -10.84
CA ASP A 44 20.70 -3.76 -11.85
C ASP A 44 21.92 -2.82 -11.81
N GLU A 45 21.72 -1.52 -11.60
CA GLU A 45 22.82 -0.59 -11.34
C GLU A 45 23.62 -1.00 -10.09
N ALA A 46 22.94 -1.31 -8.99
CA ALA A 46 23.58 -1.76 -7.75
C ALA A 46 24.42 -3.04 -7.95
N ARG A 47 23.92 -3.99 -8.77
CA ARG A 47 24.64 -5.24 -9.10
C ARG A 47 25.92 -5.02 -9.89
N THR A 48 26.04 -3.91 -10.62
CA THR A 48 27.29 -3.55 -11.30
C THR A 48 28.34 -2.94 -10.35
N GLY A 49 28.02 -2.80 -9.06
CA GLY A 49 28.88 -2.18 -8.07
C GLY A 49 28.69 -0.67 -7.93
N ALA A 50 27.72 -0.08 -8.65
CA ALA A 50 27.35 1.32 -8.50
C ALA A 50 26.46 1.54 -7.26
N ALA A 51 26.45 2.76 -6.74
CA ALA A 51 25.48 3.16 -5.72
C ALA A 51 24.44 4.08 -6.38
N PRO A 52 23.31 3.54 -6.88
CA PRO A 52 22.30 4.36 -7.53
C PRO A 52 21.79 5.41 -6.55
N ALA A 53 21.64 6.63 -7.04
CA ALA A 53 20.98 7.70 -6.31
C ALA A 53 19.47 7.45 -6.35
N LEU A 54 18.80 7.63 -5.23
CA LEU A 54 17.34 7.60 -5.19
C LEU A 54 16.83 8.96 -5.63
N GLU A 55 15.99 9.00 -6.65
CA GLU A 55 15.30 10.23 -7.02
C GLU A 55 14.17 10.53 -6.05
N ASP A 56 13.93 11.82 -5.74
CA ASP A 56 12.86 12.25 -4.84
C ASP A 56 11.49 11.70 -5.26
N GLY A 57 11.25 11.61 -6.58
CA GLY A 57 10.01 11.04 -7.13
C GLY A 57 9.80 9.58 -6.72
N TYR A 58 10.84 8.76 -6.78
CA TYR A 58 10.80 7.36 -6.38
C TYR A 58 10.49 7.22 -4.88
N ILE A 59 11.14 8.03 -4.04
CA ILE A 59 10.92 8.05 -2.59
C ILE A 59 9.47 8.39 -2.27
N ILE A 60 8.97 9.51 -2.82
CA ILE A 60 7.58 9.96 -2.63
C ILE A 60 6.59 8.89 -3.08
N ASP A 61 6.89 8.19 -4.17
CA ASP A 61 6.02 7.17 -4.72
C ASP A 61 5.99 5.89 -3.89
N LEU A 62 7.12 5.50 -3.30
CA LEU A 62 7.22 4.40 -2.34
C LEU A 62 6.49 4.72 -1.02
N GLU A 63 6.60 5.96 -0.53
CA GLU A 63 5.82 6.43 0.64
C GLU A 63 4.31 6.41 0.35
N ARG A 64 3.88 6.90 -0.82
CA ARG A 64 2.48 6.87 -1.25
C ARG A 64 1.96 5.45 -1.40
N PHE A 65 2.79 4.53 -1.85
CA PHE A 65 2.47 3.10 -1.90
C PHE A 65 2.16 2.57 -0.49
N ALA A 66 3.01 2.84 0.51
CA ALA A 66 2.82 2.39 1.88
C ALA A 66 1.56 3.00 2.53
N VAL A 67 1.34 4.31 2.35
CA VAL A 67 0.13 4.99 2.84
C VAL A 67 -1.14 4.41 2.21
N THR A 68 -1.11 4.11 0.91
CA THR A 68 -2.25 3.54 0.20
C THR A 68 -2.53 2.11 0.65
N ALA A 69 -1.49 1.29 0.86
CA ALA A 69 -1.64 -0.05 1.42
C ALA A 69 -2.29 0.00 2.81
N THR A 70 -1.86 0.90 3.69
CA THR A 70 -2.50 1.09 5.02
C THR A 70 -3.98 1.44 4.91
N ARG A 71 -4.36 2.28 3.94
CA ARG A 71 -5.77 2.62 3.68
C ARG A 71 -6.58 1.43 3.17
N LEU A 72 -6.01 0.64 2.26
CA LEU A 72 -6.62 -0.60 1.76
C LEU A 72 -6.84 -1.60 2.89
N GLY A 73 -5.86 -1.77 3.79
CA GLY A 73 -5.99 -2.61 4.97
C GLY A 73 -7.13 -2.16 5.89
N SER A 74 -7.20 -0.85 6.16
CA SER A 74 -8.24 -0.26 7.02
C SER A 74 -9.64 -0.38 6.41
N TRP A 75 -9.75 -0.31 5.09
CA TRP A 75 -11.00 -0.48 4.38
C TRP A 75 -11.48 -1.91 4.34
N ASN A 76 -10.58 -2.86 4.09
CA ASN A 76 -10.90 -4.28 4.10
C ASN A 76 -11.55 -4.68 5.44
N ASP A 77 -11.03 -4.16 6.55
CA ASP A 77 -11.59 -4.38 7.89
C ASP A 77 -13.01 -3.79 8.02
N GLN A 78 -13.25 -2.59 7.47
CA GLN A 78 -14.56 -1.92 7.52
C GLN A 78 -15.64 -2.65 6.74
N VAL A 79 -15.30 -3.21 5.57
CA VAL A 79 -16.26 -3.94 4.72
C VAL A 79 -16.39 -5.41 5.09
N SER A 80 -15.77 -5.85 6.21
CA SER A 80 -15.68 -7.26 6.57
C SER A 80 -15.17 -8.13 5.40
N GLY A 81 -14.18 -7.60 4.67
CA GLY A 81 -13.54 -8.26 3.54
C GLY A 81 -12.78 -9.53 3.96
N ALA A 82 -12.06 -10.13 3.03
CA ALA A 82 -11.31 -11.36 3.33
C ALA A 82 -10.35 -11.10 4.50
N LYS A 83 -10.43 -11.94 5.54
CA LYS A 83 -9.80 -11.69 6.84
C LYS A 83 -8.30 -11.40 6.74
N ASP A 84 -7.62 -12.03 5.80
CA ASP A 84 -6.17 -11.95 5.68
C ASP A 84 -5.70 -10.72 4.89
N LEU A 85 -6.54 -10.17 3.99
CA LEU A 85 -6.15 -9.05 3.13
C LEU A 85 -5.82 -7.79 3.95
N GLY A 86 -6.60 -7.51 5.00
CA GLY A 86 -6.36 -6.36 5.87
C GLY A 86 -4.95 -6.40 6.48
N CYS A 87 -4.54 -7.57 6.97
CA CYS A 87 -3.21 -7.79 7.54
C CYS A 87 -2.11 -7.76 6.48
N ILE A 88 -2.34 -8.38 5.32
CA ILE A 88 -1.39 -8.40 4.20
C ILE A 88 -1.06 -6.97 3.77
N PHE A 89 -2.05 -6.11 3.54
CA PHE A 89 -1.81 -4.73 3.14
C PHE A 89 -0.99 -3.95 4.17
N ARG A 90 -1.27 -4.14 5.47
CA ARG A 90 -0.47 -3.51 6.54
C ARG A 90 0.96 -4.01 6.56
N GLY A 91 1.17 -5.32 6.40
CA GLY A 91 2.52 -5.89 6.31
C GLY A 91 3.30 -5.37 5.11
N MET A 92 2.64 -5.18 3.97
CA MET A 92 3.26 -4.59 2.78
C MET A 92 3.61 -3.12 2.96
N ALA A 93 2.77 -2.35 3.66
CA ALA A 93 3.09 -0.97 4.03
C ALA A 93 4.31 -0.90 4.95
N GLU A 94 4.35 -1.73 5.99
CA GLU A 94 5.46 -1.80 6.93
C GLU A 94 6.77 -2.20 6.23
N GLU A 95 6.73 -3.23 5.37
CA GLU A 95 7.91 -3.66 4.61
C GLU A 95 8.40 -2.54 3.68
N ALA A 96 7.51 -1.81 2.99
CA ALA A 96 7.88 -0.67 2.16
C ALA A 96 8.63 0.41 2.95
N GLU A 97 8.13 0.78 4.13
CA GLU A 97 8.77 1.77 5.01
C GLU A 97 10.13 1.27 5.54
N ILE A 98 10.22 0.01 5.95
CA ILE A 98 11.47 -0.61 6.41
C ILE A 98 12.52 -0.56 5.31
N GLN A 99 12.17 -0.95 4.09
CA GLN A 99 13.12 -0.99 2.99
C GLN A 99 13.49 0.40 2.49
N LEU A 100 12.58 1.38 2.50
CA LEU A 100 12.93 2.77 2.24
C LEU A 100 13.97 3.27 3.25
N GLY A 101 13.74 3.07 4.55
CA GLY A 101 14.71 3.43 5.59
C GLY A 101 16.05 2.71 5.43
N ALA A 102 16.03 1.45 4.98
CA ALA A 102 17.25 0.70 4.67
C ALA A 102 18.00 1.29 3.46
N LEU A 103 17.29 1.74 2.41
CA LEU A 103 17.89 2.39 1.25
C LEU A 103 18.52 3.73 1.63
N GLU A 104 17.83 4.57 2.37
CA GLU A 104 18.31 5.89 2.81
C GLU A 104 19.50 5.76 3.77
N GLY A 105 19.47 4.76 4.66
CA GLY A 105 20.54 4.47 5.61
C GLY A 105 21.70 3.62 5.08
N ALA A 106 21.61 3.12 3.84
CA ALA A 106 22.61 2.21 3.27
C ALA A 106 23.99 2.86 3.21
N ARG A 107 25.00 2.17 3.79
CA ARG A 107 26.40 2.63 3.80
C ARG A 107 27.27 1.90 2.78
N SER A 108 26.72 0.88 2.14
CA SER A 108 27.40 0.09 1.12
C SER A 108 26.46 -0.26 -0.03
N VAL A 109 27.05 -0.55 -1.19
CA VAL A 109 26.31 -1.03 -2.36
C VAL A 109 25.56 -2.32 -2.04
N ARG A 110 26.14 -3.20 -1.21
CA ARG A 110 25.51 -4.46 -0.79
C ARG A 110 24.25 -4.24 0.04
N ASP A 111 24.26 -3.27 0.96
CA ASP A 111 23.08 -2.95 1.77
C ASP A 111 21.95 -2.42 0.88
N ARG A 112 22.30 -1.54 -0.07
CA ARG A 112 21.36 -0.99 -1.05
C ARG A 112 20.79 -2.08 -1.96
N GLU A 113 21.63 -2.94 -2.52
CA GLU A 113 21.21 -4.08 -3.34
C GLU A 113 20.25 -5.01 -2.57
N SER A 114 20.53 -5.27 -1.29
CA SER A 114 19.68 -6.10 -0.43
C SER A 114 18.28 -5.49 -0.25
N ALA A 115 18.20 -4.18 0.03
CA ALA A 115 16.93 -3.47 0.19
C ALA A 115 16.15 -3.40 -1.13
N LEU A 116 16.82 -3.08 -2.25
CA LEU A 116 16.21 -3.06 -3.58
C LEU A 116 15.62 -4.43 -3.97
N ARG A 117 16.33 -5.52 -3.67
CA ARG A 117 15.85 -6.89 -3.92
C ARG A 117 14.58 -7.21 -3.13
N ARG A 118 14.49 -6.75 -1.88
CA ARG A 118 13.29 -6.90 -1.06
C ARG A 118 12.12 -6.12 -1.64
N LEU A 119 12.36 -4.88 -2.08
CA LEU A 119 11.35 -4.06 -2.75
C LEU A 119 10.86 -4.66 -4.07
N VAL A 120 11.74 -5.24 -4.89
CA VAL A 120 11.32 -5.96 -6.11
C VAL A 120 10.33 -7.09 -5.77
N THR A 121 10.63 -7.88 -4.74
CA THR A 121 9.74 -8.97 -4.30
C THR A 121 8.41 -8.41 -3.79
N LEU A 122 8.47 -7.37 -2.94
CA LEU A 122 7.29 -6.71 -2.40
C LEU A 122 6.36 -6.19 -3.50
N PHE A 123 6.90 -5.54 -4.52
CA PHE A 123 6.10 -4.96 -5.60
C PHE A 123 5.55 -5.98 -6.59
N ASP A 124 6.22 -7.13 -6.75
CA ASP A 124 5.69 -8.28 -7.48
C ASP A 124 4.46 -8.84 -6.75
N ASP A 125 4.62 -9.17 -5.46
CA ASP A 125 3.54 -9.67 -4.61
C ASP A 125 2.35 -8.69 -4.53
N ALA A 126 2.63 -7.38 -4.48
CA ALA A 126 1.61 -6.34 -4.41
C ALA A 126 0.72 -6.29 -5.66
N GLN A 127 1.24 -6.63 -6.85
CA GLN A 127 0.43 -6.69 -8.06
C GLN A 127 -0.59 -7.83 -7.99
N ASP A 128 -0.16 -9.01 -7.54
CA ASP A 128 -1.03 -10.18 -7.39
C ASP A 128 -2.08 -9.96 -6.31
N ILE A 129 -1.67 -9.43 -5.15
CA ILE A 129 -2.57 -9.13 -4.03
C ILE A 129 -3.57 -8.03 -4.39
N SER A 130 -3.15 -7.03 -5.15
CA SER A 130 -4.03 -5.99 -5.68
C SER A 130 -5.15 -6.60 -6.53
N ALA A 131 -4.81 -7.44 -7.51
CA ALA A 131 -5.78 -8.10 -8.38
C ALA A 131 -6.73 -9.00 -7.59
N ALA A 132 -6.19 -9.77 -6.65
CA ALA A 132 -6.95 -10.64 -5.76
C ALA A 132 -7.93 -9.84 -4.88
N ALA A 133 -7.49 -8.72 -4.30
CA ALA A 133 -8.33 -7.86 -3.47
C ALA A 133 -9.44 -7.17 -4.28
N ALA A 134 -9.13 -6.67 -5.48
CA ALA A 134 -10.13 -6.09 -6.37
C ALA A 134 -11.19 -7.13 -6.75
N TRP A 135 -10.76 -8.36 -7.08
CA TRP A 135 -11.67 -9.45 -7.38
C TRP A 135 -12.55 -9.83 -6.19
N ALA A 136 -11.96 -10.05 -5.02
CA ALA A 136 -12.69 -10.39 -3.79
C ALA A 136 -13.72 -9.33 -3.44
N ALA A 137 -13.37 -8.05 -3.57
CA ALA A 137 -14.29 -6.96 -3.29
C ALA A 137 -15.48 -6.90 -4.25
N ARG A 138 -15.28 -7.27 -5.53
CA ARG A 138 -16.37 -7.36 -6.53
C ARG A 138 -17.25 -8.61 -6.34
N HIS A 139 -16.72 -9.68 -5.74
CA HIS A 139 -17.39 -10.99 -5.65
C HIS A 139 -17.72 -11.44 -4.21
N GLY A 140 -17.71 -10.52 -3.25
CA GLY A 140 -18.20 -10.79 -1.89
C GLY A 140 -17.22 -11.53 -0.97
N GLY A 141 -15.92 -11.32 -1.12
CA GLY A 141 -14.90 -11.77 -0.17
C GLY A 141 -14.42 -13.21 -0.33
N GLN A 142 -14.94 -13.96 -1.30
CA GLN A 142 -14.30 -15.19 -1.75
C GLN A 142 -12.97 -14.77 -2.43
N LEU A 143 -11.87 -15.47 -2.15
CA LEU A 143 -10.66 -15.45 -2.98
C LEU A 143 -10.63 -16.77 -3.74
N PRO A 144 -10.23 -16.82 -5.03
CA PRO A 144 -10.05 -18.09 -5.71
C PRO A 144 -8.87 -18.79 -5.04
N ASN A 145 -9.13 -19.91 -4.36
CA ASN A 145 -8.18 -20.79 -3.66
C ASN A 145 -6.74 -20.27 -3.60
N ALA A 146 -6.45 -19.44 -2.59
CA ALA A 146 -5.07 -19.17 -2.19
C ALA A 146 -4.49 -20.50 -1.68
N ASN A 147 -3.69 -21.17 -2.51
CA ASN A 147 -3.00 -22.41 -2.16
C ASN A 147 -2.19 -22.24 -0.85
N ASP A 148 -2.08 -23.33 -0.10
CA ASP A 148 -1.53 -23.52 1.25
C ASP A 148 -0.07 -23.05 1.47
N GLY A 149 0.22 -21.77 1.25
CA GLY A 149 1.57 -21.21 1.39
C GLY A 149 1.63 -19.78 1.91
N ALA A 150 0.51 -19.16 2.27
CA ALA A 150 0.52 -17.83 2.87
C ALA A 150 1.22 -17.89 4.25
N PRO A 151 2.26 -17.07 4.50
CA PRO A 151 2.87 -17.01 5.82
C PRO A 151 1.80 -16.66 6.87
N ALA A 152 1.89 -17.37 8.00
CA ALA A 152 0.91 -17.34 9.08
C ALA A 152 0.57 -15.91 9.53
N ALA A 153 -0.72 -15.71 9.82
CA ALA A 153 -1.32 -14.55 10.46
C ALA A 153 -0.35 -13.80 11.39
N CYS A 154 -0.10 -12.51 11.10
CA CYS A 154 0.71 -11.69 11.97
C CYS A 154 0.03 -11.52 13.34
N PRO A 155 0.69 -11.83 14.46
CA PRO A 155 0.31 -11.24 15.74
C PRO A 155 0.50 -9.72 15.63
N ALA A 156 -0.50 -8.94 16.06
CA ALA A 156 -0.38 -7.49 16.15
C ALA A 156 0.90 -7.12 16.91
N ASN A 157 1.81 -6.39 16.27
CA ASN A 157 3.07 -5.97 16.88
C ASN A 157 2.78 -5.06 18.10
N PRO A 158 3.06 -5.51 19.35
CA PRO A 158 2.74 -4.72 20.54
C PRO A 158 3.58 -3.44 20.65
N ALA A 159 4.63 -3.28 19.85
CA ALA A 159 5.46 -2.08 19.82
C ALA A 159 4.76 -0.84 19.22
N MET A 160 3.66 -1.00 18.48
CA MET A 160 2.87 0.11 17.92
C MET A 160 1.82 0.65 18.92
N ALA A 161 1.26 -0.22 19.76
CA ALA A 161 0.27 0.17 20.77
C ALA A 161 0.82 1.21 21.76
N SER A 162 2.13 1.16 22.03
CA SER A 162 2.81 2.11 22.91
C SER A 162 3.15 3.46 22.25
N ARG A 163 3.20 3.54 20.91
CA ARG A 163 3.46 4.80 20.17
C ARG A 163 2.19 5.60 19.87
N ILE A 164 1.07 4.91 19.66
CA ILE A 164 -0.24 5.57 19.46
C ILE A 164 -0.76 6.17 20.78
N SER A 165 -0.38 5.58 21.93
CA SER A 165 -0.75 6.11 23.25
C SER A 165 0.10 7.31 23.71
N ALA A 166 1.04 7.78 22.86
CA ALA A 166 1.95 8.90 23.16
C ALA A 166 1.58 10.20 22.42
N TYR A 167 0.43 10.24 21.74
CA TYR A 167 -0.17 11.44 21.15
C TYR A 167 -1.56 11.71 21.74
#